data_AF-A0A5C7Q250-F1
#
_entry.id   AF-A0A5C7Q250-F1
#
_cell.length_a   1.000
_cell.length_b   1.000
_cell.length_c   1.000
_cell.angle_alpha   90.00
_cell.angle_beta   90.00
_cell.angle_gamma   90.00
#
_symmetry.space_group_name_H-M   'P 1'
#
loop_
_entity.id
_entity.type
_entity.pdbx_description
1 polymer ?
#
loop_
_entity_poly.entity_id
_entity_poly.type
_entity_poly.pdbx_seq_one_letter_code
_entity_poly.pdbx_strand_id
1 'polypeptide(L)' 'MVRITGQARNAKALFAYLHELEGDARLVRVALTTQQLERETPGQPLRFVIQAGWRGAPSAPKEVS' A
#
# COMPACT_ATOMS: atom_id res chain seq x y z
N MET A 1 -2.30 -1.42 11.92
CA MET A 1 -2.12 -1.55 10.46
C MET A 1 -2.48 -0.21 9.83
N VAL A 2 -1.74 0.25 8.83
CA VAL A 2 -2.01 1.48 8.06
C VAL A 2 -2.47 1.12 6.66
N ARG A 3 -3.44 1.89 6.14
CA ARG A 3 -3.96 1.76 4.78
C ARG A 3 -3.65 3.06 4.03
N ILE A 4 -2.96 2.93 2.91
CA ILE A 4 -2.59 4.03 2.02
C ILE A 4 -3.41 3.87 0.75
N THR A 5 -4.20 4.89 0.41
CA THR A 5 -5.01 4.90 -0.81
C THR A 5 -4.61 6.08 -1.66
N GLY A 6 -4.44 5.86 -2.97
CA GLY A 6 -4.02 6.93 -3.86
C GLY A 6 -4.27 6.61 -5.32
N GLN A 7 -3.81 7.53 -6.17
CA GLN A 7 -3.88 7.43 -7.61
C GLN A 7 -2.49 7.61 -8.22
N ALA A 8 -2.13 6.76 -9.17
CA ALA A 8 -0.89 6.83 -9.92
C ALA A 8 -1.17 7.10 -11.39
N ARG A 9 -0.29 7.87 -12.05
CA ARG A 9 -0.42 8.18 -13.48
C ARG A 9 -0.34 6.93 -14.37
N ASN A 10 0.45 5.95 -13.96
CA ASN A 10 0.68 4.68 -14.65
C ASN A 10 1.29 3.65 -13.69
N ALA A 11 1.39 2.40 -14.12
CA ALA A 11 1.92 1.31 -13.30
C ALA A 11 3.36 1.57 -12.85
N LYS A 12 4.20 2.16 -13.73
CA LYS A 12 5.59 2.51 -13.42
C LYS A 12 5.68 3.45 -12.20
N ALA A 13 4.85 4.49 -12.13
CA ALA A 13 4.82 5.41 -11.00
C ALA A 13 4.33 4.74 -9.71
N LEU A 14 3.34 3.84 -9.80
CA LEU A 14 2.86 3.06 -8.66
C LEU A 14 3.96 2.14 -8.11
N PHE A 15 4.64 1.40 -8.97
CA PHE A 15 5.71 0.48 -8.54
C PHE A 15 6.92 1.23 -7.97
N ALA A 16 7.27 2.40 -8.51
CA ALA A 16 8.30 3.25 -7.92
C ALA A 16 7.92 3.67 -6.48
N TYR A 17 6.68 4.13 -6.28
CA TYR A 17 6.19 4.50 -4.96
C TYR A 17 6.10 3.31 -4.00
N LEU A 18 5.69 2.14 -4.48
CA LEU A 18 5.68 0.91 -3.68
C LEU A 18 7.09 0.54 -3.20
N HIS A 19 8.09 0.65 -4.09
CA HIS A 19 9.48 0.36 -3.76
C HIS A 19 10.05 1.33 -2.71
N GLU A 20 9.70 2.63 -2.81
CA GLU A 20 10.06 3.61 -1.77
C GLU A 20 9.46 3.25 -0.41
N LEU A 21 8.20 2.80 -0.37
CA LEU A 21 7.55 2.37 0.88
C LEU A 21 8.16 1.10 1.46
N GLU A 22 8.54 0.14 0.62
CA GLU A 22 9.24 -1.09 1.03
C GLU A 22 10.61 -0.79 1.65
N GLY A 23 11.29 0.25 1.15
CA GLY A 23 12.57 0.73 1.69
C GLY A 23 12.46 1.56 2.97
N ASP A 24 11.27 2.03 3.35
CA ASP A 24 11.10 2.86 4.54
C ASP A 24 11.26 2.04 5.82
N ALA A 25 12.26 2.39 6.64
CA ALA A 25 12.57 1.72 7.89
C ALA A 25 11.44 1.79 8.93
N ARG A 26 10.46 2.68 8.77
CA ARG A 26 9.29 2.81 9.65
C ARG A 26 8.16 1.86 9.26
N LEU A 27 8.21 1.27 8.07
CA LEU A 27 7.17 0.39 7.57
C LEU A 27 7.63 -1.07 7.56
N VAL A 28 6.66 -1.97 7.68
CA VAL A 28 6.82 -3.42 7.56
C VAL A 28 5.62 -4.00 6.84
N ARG A 29 5.81 -5.14 6.16
CA ARG A 29 4.72 -5.86 5.49
C ARG A 29 3.93 -4.96 4.52
N VAL A 30 4.65 -4.15 3.74
CA VAL A 30 4.07 -3.32 2.70
C VAL A 30 3.56 -4.24 1.60
N ALA A 31 2.28 -4.12 1.25
CA ALA A 31 1.63 -4.98 0.26
C ALA A 31 0.57 -4.20 -0.52
N LEU A 32 0.65 -4.30 -1.84
CA LEU A 32 -0.39 -3.81 -2.73
C LEU A 32 -1.60 -4.77 -2.65
N THR A 33 -2.77 -4.25 -2.25
CA THR A 33 -4.00 -5.04 -2.00
C THR A 33 -5.11 -4.74 -3.01
N THR A 34 -4.71 -4.34 -4.22
CA THR A 34 -5.66 -3.92 -5.26
C THR A 34 -6.23 -5.15 -5.98
N GLN A 35 -7.51 -5.48 -5.76
CA GLN A 35 -8.27 -6.42 -6.60
C GLN A 35 -8.62 -5.85 -8.00
N GLN A 36 -8.39 -4.55 -8.24
CA GLN A 36 -8.93 -3.78 -9.36
C GLN A 36 -7.88 -3.16 -10.31
N LEU A 37 -6.65 -3.70 -10.38
CA LEU A 37 -5.75 -3.33 -11.49
C LEU A 37 -6.33 -3.76 -12.86
N GLU A 38 -7.44 -4.50 -12.86
CA GLU A 38 -8.13 -5.13 -13.99
C GLU A 38 -8.71 -4.18 -15.04
N ARG A 39 -8.69 -2.84 -14.84
CA ARG A 39 -9.06 -1.90 -15.91
C ARG A 39 -8.00 -0.81 -16.04
N GLU A 40 -6.83 -1.18 -16.55
CA GLU A 40 -5.95 -0.26 -17.27
C GLU A 40 -6.72 0.30 -18.47
N THR A 41 -7.52 1.33 -18.23
CA THR A 41 -8.11 2.12 -19.31
C THR A 41 -7.05 3.15 -19.70
N PRO A 42 -6.54 3.14 -20.94
CA PRO A 42 -5.56 4.12 -21.37
C PRO A 42 -6.05 5.53 -21.09
N GLY A 43 -5.24 6.33 -20.39
CA GLY A 43 -5.58 7.71 -20.03
C GLY A 43 -6.28 7.91 -18.68
N GLN A 44 -6.66 6.85 -17.96
CA GLN A 44 -7.19 6.99 -16.59
C GLN A 44 -6.11 6.68 -15.53
N PRO A 45 -6.06 7.46 -14.43
CA PRO A 45 -5.11 7.21 -13.35
C PRO A 45 -5.47 5.92 -12.60
N LEU A 46 -4.45 5.12 -12.32
CA LEU A 46 -4.56 3.86 -11.58
C LEU A 46 -4.83 4.13 -10.10
N ARG A 47 -5.99 3.69 -9.63
CA ARG A 47 -6.31 3.71 -8.19
C ARG A 47 -5.63 2.54 -7.51
N PHE A 48 -5.07 2.77 -6.34
CA PHE A 48 -4.38 1.72 -5.59
C PHE A 48 -4.73 1.75 -4.10
N VAL A 49 -4.55 0.59 -3.47
CA VAL A 49 -4.59 0.44 -2.02
C VAL A 49 -3.33 -0.32 -1.60
N ILE A 50 -2.55 0.28 -0.71
CA ILE A 50 -1.40 -0.36 -0.08
C ILE A 50 -1.73 -0.54 1.40
N GLN A 51 -1.46 -1.74 1.90
CA GLN A 51 -1.49 -2.04 3.32
C GLN A 51 -0.07 -2.15 3.84
N ALA A 52 0.18 -1.60 5.02
CA ALA A 52 1.46 -1.72 5.70
C ALA A 52 1.26 -1.76 7.23
N GLY A 53 2.28 -2.21 7.94
CA GLY A 53 2.41 -2.07 9.38
C GLY A 53 3.42 -0.98 9.73
N TRP A 54 3.22 -0.31 10.85
CA TRP A 54 4.26 0.51 11.46
C TRP A 54 5.25 -0.39 12.21
N ARG A 55 6.54 -0.18 12.00
CA ARG A 55 7.60 -0.86 12.74
C ARG A 55 7.59 -0.38 14.19
N GLY A 56 7.48 -1.31 15.13
CA GLY A 56 7.45 -0.99 16.56
C GLY A 56 6.12 -0.45 17.08
N ALA A 57 5.07 -0.36 16.25
CA ALA A 57 3.74 -0.12 16.79
C ALA A 57 3.32 -1.30 17.66
N PRO A 58 2.75 -1.06 18.86
CA PRO A 58 2.19 -2.14 19.65
C PRO A 58 1.14 -2.85 18.80
N SER A 59 1.31 -4.16 18.62
CA SER A 59 0.20 -5.05 18.25
C SER A 59 -0.92 -4.70 19.22
N ALA A 60 -2.07 -4.24 18.73
CA ALA A 60 -3.20 -3.90 19.58
C ALA A 60 -3.42 -5.01 20.63
N PRO A 61 -3.77 -4.66 21.88
CA PRO A 61 -3.89 -5.66 22.94
C PRO A 61 -4.82 -6.76 22.46
N LYS A 62 -4.37 -8.00 22.61
CA LYS A 62 -5.21 -9.18 22.44
C LYS A 62 -6.37 -8.99 23.42
N GLU A 63 -7.57 -8.71 22.93
CA GLU A 63 -8.78 -8.78 23.76
C GLU A 63 -8.81 -10.20 24.33
N VAL A 64 -8.47 -10.31 25.60
CA VAL A 64 -8.68 -11.50 26.41
C VAL A 64 -10.17 -11.49 26.75
N SER A 65 -10.90 -12.41 26.12
CA SER A 65 -12.27 -12.75 26.50
C SER A 65 -12.29 -13.65 27.73
#